data_AF-A0A833RWQ7-F1
#
_entry.id   AF-A0A833RWQ7-F1
#
_cell.length_a   1.000
_cell.length_b   1.000
_cell.length_c   1.000
_cell.angle_alpha   90.00
_cell.angle_beta   90.00
_cell.angle_gamma   90.00
#
_symmetry.space_group_name_H-M   'P 1'
#
loop_
_entity.id
_entity.type
_entity.pdbx_description
1 polymer ?
#
loop_
_entity_poly.entity_id
_entity_poly.type
_entity_poly.pdbx_seq_one_letter_code
_entity_poly.pdbx_strand_id
1 'polypeptide(L)'
;MWTVKFLTAISVVKHIVTPEWMEECFKCQKFIDEQNYLLGDAEAEVLFSFSLEESLRRAHAAPIFKAKYFYITPGICPSLSTMKAIVECAGGKVLSKQPSFRKLMEHKQNKSLSEIILISCENDLHLCREYFARGIDIHNAEFVLTGVLTQTLDYQLYKFNCRRRCCQDRSLPPARARRRPCFPAAFFRTSVFKARRQIY
;
A
#
# COMPACT_ATOMS: atom_id res chain seq x y z
N MET A 1 10.55 -9.94 3.31
CA MET A 1 11.13 -9.58 1.98
C MET A 1 10.01 -9.01 1.12
N TRP A 2 10.02 -7.71 0.78
CA TRP A 2 8.89 -7.04 0.10
C TRP A 2 9.29 -6.61 -1.30
N THR A 3 9.32 -7.57 -2.23
CA THR A 3 9.72 -7.28 -3.60
C THR A 3 8.52 -6.88 -4.43
N VAL A 4 8.77 -6.11 -5.49
CA VAL A 4 7.76 -5.77 -6.51
C VAL A 4 7.11 -7.04 -7.04
N LYS A 5 7.91 -8.07 -7.32
CA LYS A 5 7.42 -9.37 -7.82
C LYS A 5 6.40 -10.00 -6.88
N PHE A 6 6.67 -10.01 -5.57
CA PHE A 6 5.75 -10.58 -4.59
C PHE A 6 4.43 -9.79 -4.53
N LEU A 7 4.51 -8.46 -4.43
CA LEU A 7 3.31 -7.61 -4.34
C LEU A 7 2.47 -7.62 -5.63
N THR A 8 3.08 -7.77 -6.80
CA THR A 8 2.32 -7.99 -8.04
C THR A 8 1.73 -9.39 -8.11
N ALA A 9 2.45 -10.40 -7.62
CA ALA A 9 2.04 -11.81 -7.73
C ALA A 9 0.88 -12.16 -6.80
N ILE A 10 0.89 -11.70 -5.54
CA ILE A 10 -0.10 -12.11 -4.51
C ILE A 10 -1.55 -11.84 -4.92
N SER A 11 -1.78 -10.85 -5.80
CA SER A 11 -3.13 -10.51 -6.27
C SER A 11 -3.64 -11.39 -7.42
N VAL A 12 -2.78 -12.21 -8.04
CA VAL A 12 -3.10 -12.92 -9.30
C VAL A 12 -2.71 -14.40 -9.31
N VAL A 13 -1.74 -14.82 -8.51
CA VAL A 13 -1.25 -16.20 -8.52
C VAL A 13 -2.20 -17.15 -7.78
N LYS A 14 -2.20 -18.41 -8.21
CA LYS A 14 -2.92 -19.48 -7.51
C LYS A 14 -2.19 -19.94 -6.26
N HIS A 15 -0.88 -20.08 -6.35
CA HIS A 15 -0.03 -20.62 -5.30
C HIS A 15 1.21 -19.75 -5.12
N ILE A 16 1.65 -19.63 -3.87
CA ILE A 16 2.97 -19.13 -3.51
C ILE A 16 3.61 -20.27 -2.74
N VAL A 17 4.65 -20.86 -3.33
CA VAL A 17 5.33 -22.05 -2.81
C VAL A 17 6.78 -21.75 -2.46
N THR A 18 7.36 -22.61 -1.62
CA THR A 18 8.78 -22.57 -1.31
C THR A 18 9.62 -23.17 -2.47
N PRO A 19 10.92 -22.85 -2.58
CA PRO A 19 11.78 -23.36 -3.65
C PRO A 19 11.85 -24.90 -3.71
N GLU A 20 11.68 -25.57 -2.57
CA GLU A 20 11.72 -27.02 -2.43
C GLU A 20 10.67 -27.73 -3.32
N TRP A 21 9.55 -27.06 -3.62
CA TRP A 21 8.57 -27.59 -4.58
C TRP A 21 9.19 -27.81 -5.96
N MET A 22 9.98 -26.86 -6.43
CA MET A 22 10.62 -26.93 -7.75
C MET A 22 11.71 -28.00 -7.78
N GLU A 23 12.46 -28.14 -6.68
CA GLU A 23 13.46 -29.20 -6.53
C GLU A 23 12.81 -30.59 -6.57
N GLU A 24 11.67 -30.76 -5.88
CA GLU A 24 10.97 -32.03 -5.87
C GLU A 24 10.30 -32.34 -7.22
N CYS A 25 9.74 -31.33 -7.88
CA CYS A 25 9.27 -31.47 -9.26
C CYS A 25 10.39 -31.95 -10.20
N PHE A 26 11.59 -31.39 -10.04
CA PHE A 26 12.75 -31.80 -10.82
C PHE A 26 13.15 -33.25 -10.54
N LYS A 27 13.21 -33.69 -9.28
CA LYS A 27 13.51 -35.09 -8.94
C LYS A 27 12.47 -36.06 -9.50
N CYS A 28 11.18 -35.70 -9.37
CA CYS A 28 10.07 -36.52 -9.83
C CYS A 28 9.84 -36.45 -11.35
N GLN A 29 10.54 -35.56 -12.06
CA GLN A 29 10.36 -35.27 -13.49
C GLN A 29 8.90 -34.93 -13.86
N LYS A 30 8.17 -34.28 -12.94
CA LYS A 30 6.78 -33.83 -13.15
C LYS A 30 6.42 -32.73 -12.16
N PHE A 31 5.42 -31.90 -12.48
CA PHE A 31 4.82 -31.01 -11.50
C PHE A 31 4.01 -31.82 -10.49
N ILE A 32 4.33 -31.65 -9.21
CA ILE A 32 3.61 -32.29 -8.09
C ILE A 32 2.66 -31.29 -7.43
N ASP A 33 1.76 -31.80 -6.59
CA ASP A 33 0.82 -30.97 -5.83
C ASP A 33 1.54 -29.97 -4.92
N GLU A 34 1.05 -28.73 -4.91
CA GLU A 34 1.66 -27.59 -4.21
C GLU A 34 1.36 -27.56 -2.70
N GLN A 35 0.37 -28.30 -2.19
CA GLN A 35 -0.17 -28.13 -0.83
C GLN A 35 0.87 -28.31 0.26
N ASN A 36 1.80 -29.25 0.08
CA ASN A 36 2.87 -29.53 1.05
C ASN A 36 4.03 -28.51 0.99
N TYR A 37 3.99 -27.58 0.05
CA TYR A 37 5.07 -26.62 -0.21
C TYR A 37 4.57 -25.17 -0.19
N LEU A 38 3.36 -24.93 0.31
CA LEU A 38 2.85 -23.57 0.47
C LEU A 38 3.80 -22.77 1.35
N LEU A 39 4.10 -21.54 0.91
CA LEU A 39 4.97 -20.65 1.66
C LEU A 39 4.30 -20.26 2.98
N GLY A 40 4.92 -20.60 4.09
CA GLY A 40 4.59 -20.07 5.42
C GLY A 40 5.75 -19.25 5.95
N ASP A 41 5.51 -17.97 6.27
CA ASP A 41 6.50 -17.08 6.88
C ASP A 41 5.94 -16.54 8.20
N ALA A 42 6.06 -17.33 9.27
CA ALA A 42 5.49 -17.01 10.58
C ALA A 42 6.04 -15.68 11.15
N GLU A 43 7.29 -15.33 10.86
CA GLU A 43 7.87 -14.06 11.29
C GLU A 43 7.18 -12.88 10.60
N ALA A 44 7.00 -12.95 9.28
CA ALA A 44 6.28 -11.93 8.53
C ALA A 44 4.80 -11.86 8.92
N GLU A 45 4.13 -12.99 9.08
CA GLU A 45 2.71 -13.04 9.46
C GLU A 45 2.45 -12.36 10.81
N VAL A 46 3.32 -12.60 11.80
CA VAL A 46 3.27 -11.90 13.09
C VAL A 46 3.59 -10.42 12.93
N LEU A 47 4.68 -10.09 12.23
CA LEU A 47 5.15 -8.71 12.06
C LEU A 47 4.10 -7.82 11.37
N PHE A 48 3.38 -8.36 10.40
CA PHE A 48 2.38 -7.63 9.63
C PHE A 48 0.94 -7.95 10.03
N SER A 49 0.77 -8.80 11.06
CA SER A 49 -0.53 -9.20 11.61
C SER A 49 -1.50 -9.67 10.53
N PHE A 50 -1.04 -10.59 9.67
CA PHE A 50 -1.82 -11.15 8.57
C PHE A 50 -1.55 -12.65 8.41
N SER A 51 -2.36 -13.31 7.59
CA SER A 51 -2.10 -14.68 7.12
C SER A 51 -1.99 -14.66 5.61
N LEU A 52 -0.94 -15.27 5.06
CA LEU A 52 -0.72 -15.33 3.61
C LEU A 52 -1.80 -16.17 2.93
N GLU A 53 -2.20 -17.27 3.57
CA GLU A 53 -3.30 -18.12 3.09
C GLU A 53 -4.61 -17.33 2.97
N GLU A 54 -4.95 -16.56 4.01
CA GLU A 54 -6.16 -15.72 4.01
C GLU A 54 -6.07 -14.60 2.97
N SER A 55 -4.90 -14.00 2.78
CA SER A 55 -4.67 -13.05 1.69
C SER A 55 -4.95 -13.68 0.33
N LEU A 56 -4.36 -14.85 0.03
CA LEU A 56 -4.60 -15.54 -1.23
C LEU A 56 -6.09 -15.88 -1.44
N ARG A 57 -6.75 -16.37 -0.38
CA ARG A 57 -8.19 -16.67 -0.41
C ARG A 57 -9.02 -15.43 -0.80
N ARG A 58 -8.69 -14.25 -0.26
CA ARG A 58 -9.36 -12.98 -0.62
C ARG A 58 -9.06 -12.56 -2.05
N ALA A 59 -7.80 -12.65 -2.47
CA ALA A 59 -7.39 -12.31 -3.84
C ALA A 59 -8.11 -13.17 -4.89
N HIS A 60 -8.31 -14.46 -4.60
CA HIS A 60 -9.08 -15.38 -5.46
C HIS A 60 -10.57 -15.05 -5.50
N ALA A 61 -11.13 -14.57 -4.38
CA ALA A 61 -12.54 -14.19 -4.31
C ALA A 61 -12.85 -12.94 -5.14
N ALA A 62 -12.02 -11.90 -5.03
CA ALA A 62 -12.12 -10.69 -5.84
C ALA A 62 -10.83 -9.85 -5.80
N PRO A 63 -10.50 -9.13 -6.89
CA PRO A 63 -9.42 -8.15 -6.84
C PRO A 63 -9.70 -7.05 -5.80
N ILE A 64 -8.77 -6.82 -4.87
CA ILE A 64 -8.92 -5.85 -3.78
C ILE A 64 -9.23 -4.42 -4.27
N PHE A 65 -8.66 -4.03 -5.41
CA PHE A 65 -8.87 -2.71 -5.99
C PHE A 65 -9.94 -2.68 -7.08
N LYS A 66 -10.80 -3.71 -7.16
CA LYS A 66 -11.95 -3.71 -8.06
C LYS A 66 -12.75 -2.42 -7.92
N ALA A 67 -13.03 -1.80 -9.07
CA ALA A 67 -13.74 -0.52 -9.20
C ALA A 67 -13.09 0.66 -8.44
N LYS A 68 -11.75 0.68 -8.33
CA LYS A 68 -11.00 1.78 -7.72
C LYS A 68 -9.98 2.38 -8.67
N TYR A 69 -9.94 3.70 -8.69
CA TYR A 69 -8.96 4.51 -9.38
C TYR A 69 -8.02 5.14 -8.36
N PHE A 70 -6.75 5.23 -8.72
CA PHE A 70 -5.71 5.79 -7.87
C PHE A 70 -5.08 6.97 -8.58
N TYR A 71 -4.95 8.11 -7.91
CA TYR A 71 -4.00 9.14 -8.31
C TYR A 71 -2.84 9.11 -7.33
N ILE A 72 -1.62 9.01 -7.86
CA ILE A 72 -0.41 8.86 -7.08
C ILE A 72 0.52 10.03 -7.43
N THR A 73 1.00 10.76 -6.42
CA THR A 73 1.89 11.91 -6.68
C THR A 73 3.26 11.47 -7.19
N PRO A 74 3.95 12.29 -8.01
CA PRO A 74 5.15 11.84 -8.75
C PRO A 74 6.36 11.44 -7.88
N GLY A 75 6.52 12.04 -6.71
CA GLY A 75 7.63 11.81 -5.77
C GLY A 75 7.42 10.64 -4.81
N ILE A 76 6.45 9.77 -5.07
CA ILE A 76 6.17 8.57 -4.27
C ILE A 76 7.37 7.60 -4.25
N CYS A 77 7.50 6.86 -3.14
CA CYS A 77 8.45 5.75 -3.01
C CYS A 77 7.67 4.49 -2.56
N PRO A 78 7.81 3.33 -3.23
CA PRO A 78 8.65 3.05 -4.41
C PRO A 78 8.19 3.84 -5.65
N SER A 79 8.93 3.74 -6.77
CA SER A 79 8.68 4.56 -7.98
C SER A 79 7.22 4.48 -8.46
N LEU A 80 6.75 5.53 -9.14
CA LEU A 80 5.39 5.57 -9.71
C LEU A 80 5.09 4.37 -10.63
N SER A 81 6.06 3.94 -11.44
CA SER A 81 5.93 2.74 -12.29
C SER A 81 5.72 1.46 -11.48
N THR A 82 6.43 1.32 -10.37
CA THR A 82 6.30 0.19 -9.44
C THR A 82 4.92 0.20 -8.78
N MET A 83 4.50 1.34 -8.24
CA MET A 83 3.19 1.51 -7.63
C MET A 83 2.06 1.20 -8.63
N LYS A 84 2.20 1.66 -9.87
CA LYS A 84 1.24 1.39 -10.94
C LYS A 84 1.10 -0.12 -11.22
N ALA A 85 2.22 -0.83 -11.37
CA ALA A 85 2.18 -2.28 -11.60
C ALA A 85 1.44 -3.02 -10.47
N ILE A 86 1.72 -2.67 -9.21
CA ILE A 86 1.07 -3.27 -8.04
C ILE A 86 -0.44 -2.99 -8.06
N VAL A 87 -0.85 -1.74 -8.31
CA VAL A 87 -2.27 -1.34 -8.37
C VAL A 87 -3.01 -2.08 -9.48
N GLU A 88 -2.41 -2.19 -10.66
CA GLU A 88 -3.04 -2.82 -11.82
C GLU A 88 -3.17 -4.34 -11.65
N CYS A 89 -2.17 -5.02 -11.08
CA CYS A 89 -2.26 -6.43 -10.71
C CYS A 89 -3.36 -6.70 -9.68
N ALA A 90 -3.60 -5.76 -8.77
CA ALA A 90 -4.66 -5.82 -7.77
C ALA A 90 -6.05 -5.40 -8.29
N GLY A 91 -6.19 -5.13 -9.59
CA GLY A 91 -7.46 -4.82 -10.27
C GLY A 91 -7.88 -3.34 -10.24
N GLY A 92 -6.98 -2.44 -9.82
CA GLY A 92 -7.20 -1.00 -9.84
C GLY A 92 -6.72 -0.35 -11.13
N LYS A 93 -6.93 0.96 -11.28
CA LYS A 93 -6.33 1.77 -12.37
C LYS A 93 -5.66 3.02 -11.83
N VAL A 94 -4.48 3.36 -12.35
CA VAL A 94 -3.81 4.62 -12.01
C VAL A 94 -4.17 5.72 -13.00
N LEU A 95 -4.66 6.85 -12.49
CA LEU A 95 -4.92 8.06 -13.23
C LEU A 95 -3.59 8.75 -13.59
N SER A 96 -3.39 9.02 -14.87
CA SER A 96 -2.18 9.72 -15.37
C SER A 96 -2.17 11.22 -15.06
N LYS A 97 -3.34 11.81 -14.79
CA LYS A 97 -3.51 13.22 -14.49
C LYS A 97 -4.16 13.42 -13.14
N GLN A 98 -3.76 14.49 -12.48
CA GLN A 98 -4.37 14.93 -11.23
C GLN A 98 -5.88 15.17 -11.42
N PRO A 99 -6.75 14.54 -10.61
CA PRO A 99 -8.19 14.70 -10.77
C PRO A 99 -8.65 16.07 -10.25
N SER A 100 -9.53 16.72 -11.02
CA SER A 100 -10.17 17.96 -10.55
C SER A 100 -11.12 17.68 -9.38
N PHE A 101 -11.39 18.70 -8.56
CA PHE A 101 -12.37 18.58 -7.47
C PHE A 101 -13.74 18.16 -7.94
N ARG A 102 -14.19 18.70 -9.08
CA ARG A 102 -15.47 18.31 -9.70
C ARG A 102 -15.51 16.80 -9.96
N LYS A 103 -14.46 16.25 -10.55
CA LYS A 103 -14.34 14.80 -10.81
C LYS A 103 -14.37 13.99 -9.52
N LEU A 104 -13.60 14.40 -8.50
CA LEU A 104 -13.60 13.71 -7.21
C LEU A 104 -14.99 13.71 -6.56
N MET A 105 -15.69 14.85 -6.59
CA MET A 105 -17.02 14.97 -6.02
C MET A 105 -18.07 14.15 -6.76
N GLU A 106 -18.01 14.13 -8.09
CA GLU A 106 -18.89 13.32 -8.94
C GLU A 106 -18.73 11.83 -8.63
N HIS A 107 -17.50 11.33 -8.58
CA HIS A 107 -17.21 9.94 -8.22
C HIS A 107 -17.60 9.60 -6.77
N LYS A 108 -17.55 10.56 -5.85
CA LYS A 108 -17.96 10.36 -4.45
C LYS A 108 -19.49 10.30 -4.29
N GLN A 109 -20.23 11.07 -5.08
CA GLN A 109 -21.69 11.15 -5.00
C GLN A 109 -22.37 10.04 -5.82
N ASN A 110 -21.76 9.61 -6.92
CA ASN A 110 -22.31 8.60 -7.80
C ASN A 110 -21.71 7.22 -7.53
N LYS A 111 -22.45 6.36 -6.84
CA LYS A 111 -22.05 4.98 -6.51
C LYS A 111 -21.86 4.07 -7.74
N SER A 112 -22.31 4.48 -8.93
CA SER A 112 -22.05 3.71 -10.16
C SER A 112 -20.66 3.96 -10.74
N LEU A 113 -19.95 4.99 -10.27
CA LEU A 113 -18.60 5.32 -10.70
C LEU A 113 -17.56 4.70 -9.76
N SER A 114 -16.38 4.41 -10.31
CA SER A 114 -15.24 3.90 -9.53
C SER A 114 -14.80 4.90 -8.47
N GLU A 115 -14.51 4.45 -7.26
CA GLU A 115 -13.94 5.31 -6.21
C GLU A 115 -12.57 5.85 -6.64
N ILE A 116 -12.25 7.12 -6.34
CA ILE A 116 -10.91 7.68 -6.58
C ILE A 116 -10.18 7.86 -5.26
N ILE A 117 -9.02 7.21 -5.12
CA ILE A 117 -8.16 7.23 -3.94
C ILE A 117 -6.89 8.03 -4.27
N LEU A 118 -6.52 8.94 -3.37
CA LEU A 118 -5.32 9.77 -3.51
C LEU A 118 -4.18 9.18 -2.66
N ILE A 119 -3.05 8.90 -3.30
CA ILE A 119 -1.83 8.40 -2.65
C ILE A 119 -0.72 9.45 -2.80
N SER A 120 -0.04 9.76 -1.71
CA SER A 120 1.07 10.71 -1.71
C SER A 120 2.17 10.32 -0.72
N CYS A 121 3.21 11.14 -0.63
CA CYS A 121 4.33 11.02 0.30
C CYS A 121 4.60 12.37 0.98
N GLU A 122 5.40 12.36 2.05
CA GLU A 122 5.73 13.59 2.81
C GLU A 122 6.30 14.71 1.91
N ASN A 123 7.10 14.36 0.90
CA ASN A 123 7.71 15.31 -0.03
C ASN A 123 6.69 16.03 -0.91
N ASP A 124 5.59 15.36 -1.27
CA ASP A 124 4.59 15.85 -2.21
C ASP A 124 3.34 16.44 -1.54
N LEU A 125 3.28 16.47 -0.20
CA LEU A 125 2.11 17.00 0.52
C LEU A 125 1.81 18.46 0.18
N HIS A 126 2.79 19.22 -0.31
CA HIS A 126 2.59 20.58 -0.79
C HIS A 126 1.67 20.64 -2.03
N LEU A 127 1.68 19.62 -2.90
CA LEU A 127 0.76 19.47 -4.04
C LEU A 127 -0.67 19.15 -3.59
N CYS A 128 -0.80 18.64 -2.37
CA CYS A 128 -2.04 18.11 -1.82
C CYS A 128 -2.84 19.12 -0.97
N ARG A 129 -2.31 20.34 -0.77
CA ARG A 129 -2.89 21.34 0.14
C ARG A 129 -4.37 21.63 -0.13
N GLU A 130 -4.73 21.76 -1.40
CA GLU A 130 -6.10 22.06 -1.79
C GLU A 130 -7.08 20.89 -1.57
N TYR A 131 -6.59 19.65 -1.64
CA TYR A 131 -7.37 18.46 -1.27
C TYR A 131 -7.64 18.44 0.23
N PHE A 132 -6.61 18.69 1.05
CA PHE A 132 -6.77 18.78 2.50
C PHE A 132 -7.74 19.87 2.93
N ALA A 133 -7.66 21.06 2.32
CA ALA A 133 -8.55 22.19 2.64
C ALA A 133 -10.04 21.85 2.40
N ARG A 134 -10.32 20.91 1.50
CA ARG A 134 -11.67 20.43 1.14
C ARG A 134 -12.06 19.13 1.85
N GLY A 135 -11.25 18.66 2.80
CA GLY A 135 -11.52 17.43 3.54
C GLY A 135 -11.49 16.17 2.67
N ILE A 136 -10.66 16.17 1.63
CA ILE A 136 -10.41 15.00 0.78
C ILE A 136 -9.29 14.17 1.42
N ASP A 137 -9.53 12.88 1.50
CA ASP A 137 -8.61 11.94 2.14
C ASP A 137 -7.45 11.60 1.21
N ILE A 138 -6.26 11.55 1.79
CA ILE A 138 -5.00 11.28 1.10
C ILE A 138 -4.25 10.29 1.96
N HIS A 139 -3.80 9.20 1.35
CA HIS A 139 -3.10 8.12 2.05
C HIS A 139 -1.64 8.06 1.63
N ASN A 140 -0.80 7.44 2.47
CA ASN A 140 0.58 7.14 2.10
C ASN A 140 0.69 5.85 1.25
N ALA A 141 1.90 5.51 0.82
CA ALA A 141 2.15 4.32 -0.01
C ALA A 141 1.70 3.00 0.64
N GLU A 142 1.70 2.90 1.98
CA GLU A 142 1.36 1.67 2.70
C GLU A 142 -0.10 1.26 2.53
N PHE A 143 -0.99 2.20 2.20
CA PHE A 143 -2.36 1.87 1.80
C PHE A 143 -2.38 0.87 0.64
N VAL A 144 -1.45 1.03 -0.31
CA VAL A 144 -1.30 0.11 -1.44
C VAL A 144 -0.43 -1.08 -1.04
N LEU A 145 0.75 -0.85 -0.47
CA LEU A 145 1.74 -1.92 -0.24
C LEU A 145 1.25 -2.94 0.80
N THR A 146 0.86 -2.47 1.99
CA THR A 146 0.32 -3.33 3.04
C THR A 146 -1.09 -3.79 2.68
N GLY A 147 -1.89 -2.95 2.02
CA GLY A 147 -3.24 -3.34 1.58
C GLY A 147 -3.23 -4.52 0.60
N VAL A 148 -2.31 -4.52 -0.38
CA VAL A 148 -2.14 -5.63 -1.32
C VAL A 148 -1.57 -6.88 -0.64
N LEU A 149 -0.62 -6.73 0.28
CA LEU A 149 -0.10 -7.90 0.99
C LEU A 149 -1.18 -8.59 1.84
N THR A 150 -1.92 -7.81 2.62
CA THR A 150 -2.92 -8.33 3.56
C THR A 150 -4.28 -8.60 2.91
N GLN A 151 -4.43 -8.19 1.66
CA GLN A 151 -5.70 -8.12 0.93
C GLN A 151 -6.80 -7.45 1.78
N THR A 152 -6.47 -6.31 2.41
CA THR A 152 -7.40 -5.45 3.18
C THR A 152 -7.24 -3.97 2.86
N LEU A 153 -8.30 -3.19 3.07
CA LEU A 153 -8.29 -1.73 2.88
C LEU A 153 -8.57 -1.01 4.20
N ASP A 154 -7.56 -0.35 4.76
CA ASP A 154 -7.71 0.51 5.92
C ASP A 154 -7.58 2.00 5.54
N TYR A 155 -8.72 2.68 5.51
CA TYR A 155 -8.82 4.10 5.16
C TYR A 155 -8.43 5.04 6.30
N GLN A 156 -8.20 4.55 7.52
CA GLN A 156 -7.83 5.38 8.67
C GLN A 156 -6.33 5.29 8.96
N LEU A 157 -5.76 4.08 8.95
CA LEU A 157 -4.38 3.83 9.37
C LEU A 157 -3.35 4.60 8.52
N TYR A 158 -3.59 4.66 7.21
CA TYR A 158 -2.63 5.23 6.26
C TYR A 158 -2.94 6.66 5.83
N LYS A 159 -3.98 7.26 6.41
CA LYS A 159 -4.43 8.61 6.08
C LYS A 159 -3.48 9.67 6.63
N PHE A 160 -3.08 10.61 5.77
CA PHE A 160 -2.39 11.81 6.22
C PHE A 160 -3.34 12.68 7.03
N ASN A 161 -2.97 12.92 8.28
CA ASN A 161 -3.66 13.92 9.09
C ASN A 161 -3.31 15.31 8.55
N CYS A 162 -4.32 16.06 8.13
CA CYS A 162 -4.17 17.50 7.92
C CYS A 162 -3.85 18.14 9.28
N ARG A 163 -2.56 18.29 9.59
CA ARG A 163 -2.15 19.16 10.69
C ARG A 163 -2.53 20.56 10.24
N ARG A 164 -3.62 21.11 10.78
CA ARG A 164 -4.06 22.51 10.62
C ARG A 164 -2.98 23.57 10.93
N ARG A 165 -1.75 23.16 11.30
CA ARG A 165 -0.61 24.00 11.69
C ARG A 165 0.15 24.64 10.53
N CYS A 166 -0.11 24.33 9.26
CA CYS A 166 0.55 25.07 8.16
C CYS A 166 -0.10 26.42 7.83
N CYS A 167 -1.24 26.77 8.44
CA CYS A 167 -1.92 28.06 8.19
C CYS A 167 -2.05 28.96 9.42
N GLN A 168 -1.54 28.54 10.59
CA GLN A 168 -1.58 29.35 11.82
C GLN A 168 -0.31 29.14 12.62
N ASP A 169 0.75 29.92 12.32
CA ASP A 169 1.63 30.44 13.38
C ASP A 169 2.54 31.58 12.88
N ARG A 170 2.07 32.83 13.05
CA ARG A 170 2.92 33.95 13.47
C ARG A 170 2.23 34.59 14.66
N SER A 171 2.28 33.93 15.82
CA SER A 171 2.35 34.54 17.15
C SER A 171 1.69 33.62 18.19
N LEU A 172 2.50 32.95 19.02
CA LEU A 172 2.37 32.85 20.50
C LEU A 172 3.41 31.84 21.06
N PRO A 173 3.85 32.00 22.33
CA PRO A 173 5.01 31.28 22.89
C PRO A 173 4.67 29.85 23.37
N PRO A 174 5.68 28.99 23.60
CA PRO A 174 5.46 27.55 23.74
C PRO A 174 4.96 27.17 25.13
N ALA A 175 3.78 26.55 25.21
CA ALA A 175 3.32 25.85 26.41
C ALA A 175 3.69 24.36 26.36
N ARG A 176 4.41 23.91 27.40
CA ARG A 176 4.74 22.50 27.68
C ARG A 176 3.46 21.65 27.79
N ALA A 177 3.38 20.57 27.03
CA ALA A 177 2.40 19.51 27.26
C ALA A 177 3.04 18.13 27.10
N ARG A 178 2.64 17.25 28.02
CA ARG A 178 3.28 16.00 28.43
C ARG A 178 3.25 14.91 27.37
N ARG A 179 4.31 14.10 27.38
CA ARG A 179 4.51 12.90 26.55
C ARG A 179 3.39 11.88 26.81
N ARG A 180 2.70 11.46 25.76
CA ARG A 180 2.05 10.14 25.70
C ARG A 180 2.96 9.23 24.87
N PRO A 181 3.07 7.93 25.19
CA PRO A 181 3.96 7.04 24.48
C PRO A 181 3.42 6.81 23.06
N CYS A 182 4.17 7.25 22.05
CA CYS A 182 4.02 6.72 20.70
C CYS A 182 4.45 5.26 20.74
N PHE A 183 3.52 4.34 20.45
CA PHE A 183 3.93 3.04 19.92
C PHE A 183 4.76 3.28 18.65
N PRO A 184 5.82 2.50 18.39
CA PRO A 184 6.80 2.86 17.39
C PRO A 184 6.20 2.70 15.99
N ALA A 185 5.94 3.82 15.31
CA ALA A 185 5.91 3.91 13.84
C ALA A 185 7.35 3.80 13.27
N ALA A 186 8.10 2.82 13.78
CA ALA A 186 9.52 2.62 13.53
C ALA A 186 9.75 1.14 13.20
N PHE A 187 9.25 0.72 12.04
CA PHE A 187 9.76 -0.49 11.39
C PHE A 187 10.13 -0.26 9.92
N PHE A 188 9.53 0.73 9.25
CA PHE A 188 9.89 1.08 7.87
C PHE A 188 11.04 2.09 7.72
N ARG A 189 11.35 2.89 8.75
CA ARG A 189 12.54 3.77 8.71
C ARG A 189 13.85 2.99 8.63
N THR A 190 13.89 1.76 9.13
CA THR A 190 15.09 0.92 9.12
C THR A 190 15.29 0.15 7.82
N SER A 191 14.22 -0.23 7.12
CA SER A 191 14.35 -1.05 5.90
C SER A 191 14.62 -0.23 4.64
N VAL A 192 14.03 0.96 4.49
CA VAL A 192 14.31 1.85 3.35
C VAL A 192 15.71 2.47 3.42
N PHE A 193 16.23 2.70 4.65
CA PHE A 193 17.59 3.23 4.82
C PHE A 193 18.67 2.13 4.82
N LYS A 194 18.37 0.89 5.24
CA LYS A 194 19.32 -0.24 5.10
C LYS A 194 19.44 -0.77 3.67
N ALA A 195 18.40 -0.66 2.84
CA ALA A 195 18.47 -1.02 1.42
C ALA A 195 19.45 -0.15 0.61
N ARG A 196 19.91 1.00 1.15
CA ARG A 196 20.93 1.87 0.54
C ARG A 196 22.38 1.50 0.85
N ARG A 197 22.66 0.44 1.62
CA ARG A 197 24.03 0.00 1.94
C ARG A 197 24.40 -1.41 1.45
N GLN A 198 23.56 -2.05 0.63
CA GLN A 198 23.86 -3.36 0.03
C GLN A 198 23.75 -3.38 -1.50
N ILE A 199 23.72 -2.21 -2.13
CA ILE A 199 23.88 -2.06 -3.58
C ILE A 199 24.99 -1.02 -3.81
N TYR A 200 26.19 -1.37 -3.34
CA TYR A 200 27.53 -1.03 -3.83
C TYR A 200 28.52 -1.93 -3.11
#